data_AF-A0A3P7IN13-F1
#
_entry.id   AF-A0A3P7IN13-F1
#
_cell.length_a   1.000
_cell.length_b   1.000
_cell.length_c   1.000
_cell.angle_alpha   90.00
_cell.angle_beta   90.00
_cell.angle_gamma   90.00
#
_symmetry.space_group_name_H-M   'P 1'
#
loop_
_entity.id
_entity.type
_entity.pdbx_description
1 polymer ?
#
loop_
_entity_poly.entity_id
_entity_poly.type
_entity_poly.pdbx_seq_one_letter_code
_entity_poly.pdbx_strand_id
1 'polypeptide(L)'
;MRLLFDAIIDRQMEVRAEASRAMLTLLLCKYIKKYLNDMMKNKNMSTLHGAILGMGAVVRAFPFTTPPDIKPLLKSLCGITSHNAELQKAATTAIREFRRTHRENWEETAKILGSELVYKIENATAPIYYA
;
A
#
# COMPACT_ATOMS: atom_id res chain seq x y z
N MET A 1 -5.12 -1.59 19.75
CA MET A 1 -5.65 -1.67 18.36
C MET A 1 -6.51 -0.47 17.98
N ARG A 2 -7.52 -0.11 18.79
CA ARG A 2 -8.37 1.08 18.52
C ARG A 2 -7.57 2.37 18.27
N LEU A 3 -6.57 2.65 19.13
CA LEU A 3 -5.67 3.79 18.98
C LEU A 3 -4.98 3.86 17.61
N LEU A 4 -4.56 2.72 17.05
CA LEU A 4 -3.89 2.68 15.74
C LEU A 4 -4.85 3.01 14.60
N PHE A 5 -6.10 2.53 14.70
CA PHE A 5 -7.15 2.82 13.73
C PHE A 5 -7.68 4.25 13.84
N ASP A 6 -7.63 4.86 15.02
CA ASP A 6 -7.94 6.27 15.17
C ASP A 6 -6.80 7.14 14.58
N ALA A 7 -5.54 6.76 14.85
CA ALA A 7 -4.38 7.49 14.34
C ALA A 7 -4.20 7.42 12.81
N ILE A 8 -4.61 6.31 12.16
CA ILE A 8 -4.48 6.18 10.70
C ILE A 8 -5.44 7.10 9.92
N ILE A 9 -6.49 7.61 10.56
CA ILE A 9 -7.44 8.56 9.97
C ILE A 9 -7.32 9.97 10.57
N ASP A 10 -6.22 10.24 11.30
CA ASP A 10 -5.98 11.52 11.95
C ASP A 10 -6.00 12.70 10.97
N ARG A 11 -6.26 13.91 11.49
CA ARG A 11 -6.21 15.14 10.71
C ARG A 11 -4.79 15.45 10.22
N GLN A 12 -3.79 15.18 11.05
CA GLN A 12 -2.38 15.40 10.72
C GLN A 12 -1.86 14.27 9.82
N MET A 13 -1.05 14.60 8.82
CA MET A 13 -0.53 13.61 7.87
C MET A 13 0.58 12.77 8.49
N GLU A 14 1.40 13.40 9.32
CA GLU A 14 2.54 12.85 10.02
C GLU A 14 2.08 11.74 10.98
N VAL A 15 0.98 11.97 11.70
CA VAL A 15 0.36 10.97 12.59
C VAL A 15 -0.10 9.76 11.79
N ARG A 16 -0.73 9.97 10.62
CA ARG A 16 -1.15 8.87 9.75
C ARG A 16 0.04 8.09 9.18
N ALA A 17 1.09 8.78 8.77
CA ALA A 17 2.32 8.15 8.29
C ALA A 17 2.98 7.31 9.39
N GLU A 18 3.03 7.82 10.62
CA GLU A 18 3.55 7.07 11.76
C GLU A 18 2.68 5.87 12.13
N ALA A 19 1.36 6.04 12.14
CA ALA A 19 0.42 4.96 12.36
C ALA A 19 0.60 3.83 11.32
N SER A 20 0.82 4.18 10.04
CA SER A 20 1.12 3.20 8.99
C SER A 20 2.44 2.46 9.22
N ARG A 21 3.50 3.16 9.67
CA ARG A 21 4.78 2.54 10.04
C ARG A 21 4.63 1.58 11.21
N ALA A 22 3.95 1.99 12.27
CA ALA A 22 3.66 1.14 13.42
C ALA A 22 2.83 -0.08 13.01
N MET A 23 1.82 0.12 12.16
CA MET A 23 1.00 -0.95 11.61
C MET A 23 1.82 -1.97 10.83
N LEU A 24 2.72 -1.52 9.95
CA LEU A 24 3.65 -2.39 9.23
C LEU A 24 4.47 -3.24 10.20
N THR A 25 5.06 -2.63 11.23
CA THR A 25 5.84 -3.37 12.23
C THR A 25 5.00 -4.44 12.90
N LEU A 26 3.79 -4.11 13.35
CA LEU A 26 2.88 -5.05 14.03
C LEU A 26 2.40 -6.19 13.11
N LEU A 27 2.24 -5.93 11.81
CA LEU A 27 1.95 -6.96 10.82
C LEU A 27 3.15 -7.89 10.61
N LEU A 28 4.36 -7.33 10.51
CA LEU A 28 5.61 -8.10 10.33
C LEU A 28 5.87 -9.06 11.50
N CYS A 29 5.66 -8.62 12.74
CA CYS A 29 5.77 -9.49 13.92
C CYS A 29 4.49 -10.30 14.21
N LYS A 30 3.54 -10.36 13.27
CA LYS A 30 2.31 -11.16 13.32
C LYS A 30 1.42 -10.87 14.53
N TYR A 31 1.59 -9.71 15.16
CA TYR A 31 0.75 -9.25 16.27
C TYR A 31 -0.67 -8.92 15.79
N ILE A 32 -0.81 -8.45 14.55
CA ILE A 32 -2.08 -8.22 13.88
C ILE A 32 -2.17 -9.14 12.65
N LYS A 33 -3.31 -9.81 12.47
CA LYS A 33 -3.53 -10.73 11.32
C LYS A 33 -4.70 -10.33 10.41
N LYS A 34 -5.61 -9.46 10.86
CA LYS A 34 -6.83 -9.12 10.12
C LYS A 34 -6.63 -7.88 9.27
N TYR A 35 -6.80 -8.05 7.95
CA TYR A 35 -6.65 -6.99 6.96
C TYR A 35 -7.74 -5.92 7.07
N LEU A 36 -7.35 -4.70 6.74
CA LEU A 36 -8.14 -3.47 6.76
C LEU A 36 -9.18 -3.38 5.62
N ASN A 37 -9.95 -4.44 5.37
CA ASN A 37 -10.96 -4.44 4.31
C ASN A 37 -12.06 -3.39 4.50
N ASP A 38 -12.29 -2.91 5.74
CA ASP A 38 -13.36 -1.95 6.04
C ASP A 38 -12.98 -0.47 5.89
N MET A 39 -11.70 -0.13 5.65
CA MET A 39 -11.24 1.27 5.71
C MET A 39 -11.60 2.13 4.49
N MET A 40 -11.99 1.53 3.35
CA MET A 40 -12.29 2.27 2.12
C MET A 40 -13.73 2.77 1.98
N LYS A 41 -14.59 2.62 3.00
CA LYS A 41 -16.01 2.97 2.89
C LYS A 41 -16.32 4.47 2.98
N ASN A 42 -15.33 5.33 3.27
CA ASN A 42 -15.57 6.75 3.55
C ASN A 42 -14.84 7.68 2.54
N LYS A 43 -15.51 8.77 2.15
CA LYS A 43 -15.04 9.73 1.12
C LYS A 43 -14.16 10.86 1.67
N ASN A 44 -14.00 10.99 2.99
CA ASN A 44 -13.14 12.03 3.57
C ASN A 44 -11.67 11.81 3.16
N MET A 45 -10.99 12.89 2.76
CA MET A 45 -9.57 12.91 2.41
C MET A 45 -8.68 12.29 3.51
N SER A 46 -8.97 12.56 4.78
CA SER A 46 -8.21 11.96 5.89
C SER A 46 -8.30 10.43 5.89
N THR A 47 -9.52 9.91 5.70
CA THR A 47 -9.80 8.49 5.64
C THR A 47 -9.25 7.84 4.38
N LEU A 48 -9.29 8.51 3.22
CA LEU A 48 -8.73 8.01 1.97
C LEU A 48 -7.21 7.86 2.05
N HIS A 49 -6.50 8.89 2.47
CA HIS A 49 -5.05 8.81 2.63
C HIS A 49 -4.66 7.77 3.70
N GLY A 50 -5.40 7.71 4.81
CA GLY A 50 -5.25 6.67 5.82
C GLY A 50 -5.43 5.26 5.25
N ALA A 51 -6.45 5.06 4.42
CA ALA A 51 -6.70 3.81 3.70
C ALA A 51 -5.53 3.42 2.79
N ILE A 52 -5.01 4.38 2.02
CA ILE A 52 -3.86 4.17 1.13
C ILE A 52 -2.62 3.78 1.92
N LEU A 53 -2.32 4.50 3.00
CA LEU A 53 -1.21 4.19 3.89
C LEU A 53 -1.37 2.83 4.59
N GLY A 54 -2.58 2.48 5.00
CA GLY A 54 -2.91 1.18 5.60
C GLY A 54 -2.71 0.02 4.60
N MET A 55 -3.23 0.16 3.38
CA MET A 55 -3.00 -0.82 2.30
C MET A 55 -1.50 -0.95 1.98
N GLY A 56 -0.77 0.17 1.94
CA GLY A 56 0.67 0.18 1.75
C GLY A 56 1.42 -0.56 2.87
N ALA A 57 0.98 -0.42 4.13
CA ALA A 57 1.53 -1.18 5.25
C ALA A 57 1.29 -2.69 5.11
N VAL A 58 0.09 -3.11 4.68
CA VAL A 58 -0.21 -4.52 4.45
C VAL A 58 0.65 -5.11 3.34
N VAL A 59 0.71 -4.46 2.18
CA VAL A 59 1.50 -4.95 1.04
C VAL A 59 2.98 -5.06 1.41
N ARG A 60 3.51 -4.07 2.14
CA ARG A 60 4.91 -4.06 2.58
C ARG A 60 5.21 -5.03 3.73
N ALA A 61 4.20 -5.58 4.40
CA ALA A 61 4.39 -6.58 5.44
C ALA A 61 4.79 -7.96 4.89
N PHE A 62 4.81 -8.12 3.56
CA PHE A 62 5.24 -9.34 2.89
C PHE A 62 6.44 -9.05 1.97
N PRO A 63 7.63 -8.68 2.50
CA PRO A 63 8.73 -8.19 1.67
C PRO A 63 9.34 -9.23 0.71
N PHE A 64 9.16 -10.52 0.96
CA PHE A 64 9.79 -11.61 0.17
C PHE A 64 8.79 -12.64 -0.35
N THR A 65 7.49 -12.38 -0.18
CA THR A 65 6.42 -13.31 -0.51
C THR A 65 5.25 -12.53 -1.08
N THR A 66 4.53 -13.09 -2.04
CA THR A 66 3.31 -12.47 -2.56
C THR A 66 2.10 -13.35 -2.27
N PRO A 67 1.48 -13.27 -1.06
CA PRO A 67 0.23 -13.97 -0.79
C PRO A 67 -0.86 -13.52 -1.77
N PRO A 68 -1.69 -14.41 -2.33
CA PRO A 68 -2.76 -14.02 -3.26
C PRO A 68 -3.69 -12.93 -2.71
N ASP A 69 -3.89 -12.90 -1.39
CA ASP A 69 -4.74 -11.94 -0.68
C ASP A 69 -4.29 -10.48 -0.79
N ILE A 70 -3.01 -10.20 -1.10
CA ILE A 70 -2.53 -8.82 -1.26
C ILE A 70 -2.79 -8.26 -2.66
N LYS A 71 -3.13 -9.12 -3.64
CA LYS A 71 -3.35 -8.74 -5.04
C LYS A 71 -4.48 -7.69 -5.20
N PRO A 72 -5.64 -7.79 -4.52
CA PRO A 72 -6.65 -6.74 -4.57
C PRO A 72 -6.14 -5.39 -4.05
N LEU A 73 -5.32 -5.40 -3.00
CA LEU A 73 -4.75 -4.17 -2.41
C LEU A 73 -3.78 -3.50 -3.39
N LEU A 74 -2.92 -4.28 -4.04
CA LEU A 74 -2.04 -3.79 -5.11
C LEU A 74 -2.84 -3.20 -6.28
N LYS A 75 -3.92 -3.87 -6.70
CA LYS A 75 -4.81 -3.37 -7.75
C LYS A 75 -5.47 -2.03 -7.35
N SER A 76 -5.94 -1.92 -6.10
CA SER A 76 -6.48 -0.68 -5.56
C SER A 76 -5.44 0.43 -5.51
N LEU A 77 -4.21 0.14 -5.05
CA LEU A 77 -3.12 1.12 -5.02
C LEU A 77 -2.76 1.62 -6.42
N CYS A 78 -2.61 0.73 -7.40
CA CYS A 78 -2.35 1.10 -8.80
C CYS A 78 -3.50 1.86 -9.47
N GLY A 79 -4.73 1.70 -8.96
CA GLY A 79 -5.92 2.39 -9.48
C GLY A 79 -6.11 3.82 -8.95
N ILE A 80 -5.24 4.30 -8.06
CA ILE A 80 -5.35 5.65 -7.51
C ILE A 80 -4.95 6.66 -8.58
N THR A 81 -5.94 7.35 -9.15
CA THR A 81 -5.77 8.41 -10.18
C THR A 81 -6.24 9.78 -9.64
N SER A 82 -6.02 10.05 -8.35
CA SER A 82 -6.37 11.32 -7.72
C SER A 82 -5.56 12.50 -8.26
N HIS A 83 -6.19 13.67 -8.41
CA HIS A 83 -5.51 14.96 -8.60
C HIS A 83 -4.78 15.43 -7.33
N ASN A 84 -4.97 14.75 -6.20
CA ASN A 84 -4.27 15.06 -4.97
C ASN A 84 -2.88 14.40 -4.96
N ALA A 85 -1.85 15.24 -4.97
CA ALA A 85 -0.45 14.81 -4.99
C ALA A 85 -0.06 13.90 -3.81
N GLU A 86 -0.67 14.09 -2.63
CA GLU A 86 -0.33 13.31 -1.43
C GLU A 86 -0.92 11.90 -1.48
N LEU A 87 -2.14 11.74 -2.00
CA LEU A 87 -2.71 10.41 -2.24
C LEU A 87 -1.88 9.63 -3.25
N GLN A 88 -1.48 10.30 -4.33
CA GLN A 88 -0.64 9.72 -5.37
C GLN A 88 0.72 9.31 -4.83
N LYS A 89 1.37 10.21 -4.09
CA LYS A 89 2.67 9.95 -3.49
C LYS A 89 2.62 8.76 -2.53
N ALA A 90 1.60 8.68 -1.68
CA ALA A 90 1.42 7.56 -0.74
C ALA A 90 1.25 6.22 -1.48
N ALA A 91 0.41 6.19 -2.53
CA ALA A 91 0.18 5.01 -3.35
C ALA A 91 1.46 4.56 -4.08
N THR A 92 2.09 5.48 -4.82
CA THR A 92 3.30 5.21 -5.60
C THR A 92 4.46 4.78 -4.72
N THR A 93 4.62 5.38 -3.54
CA THR A 93 5.65 4.96 -2.57
C THR A 93 5.43 3.51 -2.13
N ALA A 94 4.19 3.12 -1.81
CA ALA A 94 3.88 1.74 -1.44
C ALA A 94 4.19 0.75 -2.57
N ILE A 95 3.79 1.07 -3.81
CA ILE A 95 4.05 0.24 -5.00
C ILE A 95 5.56 0.12 -5.27
N ARG A 96 6.30 1.22 -5.17
CA ARG A 96 7.75 1.25 -5.37
C ARG A 96 8.47 0.39 -4.33
N GLU A 97 8.10 0.49 -3.07
CA GLU A 97 8.68 -0.34 -2.00
C GLU A 97 8.36 -1.82 -2.16
N PHE A 98 7.14 -2.16 -2.58
CA PHE A 98 6.77 -3.54 -2.92
C PHE A 98 7.64 -4.08 -4.06
N ARG A 99 7.76 -3.34 -5.17
CA ARG A 99 8.57 -3.74 -6.32
C ARG A 99 10.05 -3.89 -5.97
N ARG A 100 10.57 -2.98 -5.14
CA ARG A 100 11.96 -2.98 -4.66
C ARG A 100 12.28 -4.22 -3.84
N THR A 101 11.39 -4.61 -2.94
CA THR A 101 11.58 -5.78 -2.07
C THR A 101 11.42 -7.11 -2.81
N HIS A 102 10.60 -7.14 -3.87
CA HIS A 102 10.43 -8.30 -4.76
C HIS A 102 11.36 -8.27 -5.99
N ARG A 103 12.52 -7.60 -5.90
CA ARG A 103 13.43 -7.47 -7.05
C ARG A 103 13.97 -8.83 -7.50
N GLU A 104 14.39 -9.64 -6.54
CA GLU A 104 15.07 -10.92 -6.81
C GLU A 104 14.10 -12.01 -7.26
N ASN A 105 12.87 -12.02 -6.73
CA ASN A 105 11.83 -13.00 -7.04
C ASN A 105 10.71 -12.44 -7.94
N TRP A 106 11.01 -11.42 -8.74
CA TRP A 106 9.98 -10.73 -9.54
C TRP A 106 9.28 -11.66 -10.51
N GLU A 107 9.98 -12.62 -11.11
CA GLU A 107 9.38 -13.53 -12.07
C GLU A 107 8.27 -14.38 -11.44
N GLU A 108 8.48 -14.91 -10.24
CA GLU A 108 7.48 -15.67 -9.49
C GLU A 108 6.33 -14.76 -9.04
N THR A 109 6.67 -13.57 -8.54
CA THR A 109 5.71 -12.55 -8.16
C THR A 109 4.80 -12.16 -9.34
N ALA A 110 5.37 -11.96 -10.53
CA ALA A 110 4.66 -11.60 -11.74
C ALA A 110 3.66 -12.67 -12.17
N LYS A 111 3.98 -13.96 -12.01
CA LYS A 111 3.05 -15.08 -12.27
C LYS A 111 1.80 -15.00 -11.39
N ILE A 112 1.96 -14.64 -10.10
CA ILE A 112 0.86 -14.48 -9.15
C ILE A 112 0.00 -13.25 -9.48
N LEU A 113 0.66 -12.12 -9.80
CA LEU A 113 -0.01 -10.85 -10.07
C LEU A 113 -0.72 -10.83 -11.42
N GLY A 114 -0.18 -11.51 -12.42
CA GLY A 114 -0.67 -11.48 -13.80
C GLY A 114 -0.22 -10.21 -14.55
N SER A 115 -0.19 -10.32 -15.88
CA SER A 115 0.40 -9.33 -16.79
C SER A 115 -0.18 -7.91 -16.65
N GLU A 116 -1.50 -7.78 -16.50
CA GLU A 116 -2.17 -6.48 -16.37
C GLU A 116 -1.68 -5.69 -15.14
N LEU A 117 -1.57 -6.36 -14.00
CA LEU A 117 -1.16 -5.72 -12.75
C LEU A 117 0.35 -5.47 -12.72
N VAL A 118 1.14 -6.37 -13.29
CA VAL A 118 2.59 -6.20 -13.49
C VAL A 118 2.87 -4.93 -14.29
N TYR A 119 2.20 -4.76 -15.43
CA TYR A 119 2.34 -3.56 -16.27
C TYR A 119 2.04 -2.27 -15.49
N LYS A 120 0.96 -2.26 -14.70
CA LYS A 120 0.60 -1.09 -13.87
C LYS A 120 1.64 -0.79 -12.79
N ILE A 121 2.20 -1.81 -12.15
CA ILE A 121 3.25 -1.66 -11.14
C ILE A 121 4.51 -1.08 -11.79
N GLU A 122 4.97 -1.66 -12.89
CA GLU A 122 6.19 -1.22 -13.57
C GLU A 122 6.07 0.24 -14.04
N ASN A 123 4.93 0.60 -14.65
CA ASN A 123 4.65 1.98 -15.04
C ASN A 123 4.60 2.95 -13.84
N ALA A 124 3.96 2.56 -12.73
CA ALA A 124 3.91 3.39 -11.52
C ALA A 124 5.29 3.57 -10.86
N THR A 125 6.21 2.62 -11.05
CA THR A 125 7.58 2.72 -10.50
C THR A 125 8.57 3.42 -11.40
N ALA A 126 8.23 3.62 -12.68
CA ALA A 126 9.10 4.26 -13.66
C ALA A 126 9.57 5.65 -13.18
N PRO A 127 10.85 5.98 -13.35
CA PRO A 127 11.33 7.33 -13.09
C PRO A 127 10.64 8.38 -13.96
N ILE A 128 10.44 9.59 -13.41
CA ILE A 128 9.67 10.68 -14.02
C ILE A 128 10.25 11.12 -15.39
N TYR A 129 11.55 10.91 -15.62
CA TYR A 129 12.21 11.26 -16.88
C TYR A 129 11.98 10.25 -18.03
N TYR A 130 11.19 9.19 -17.80
CA TYR A 130 10.73 8.28 -18.85
C TYR A 130 9.31 8.60 -19.35
N ALA A 131 8.68 9.66 -18.84
CA ALA A 131 7.34 10.10 -19.21
C ALA A 131 7.35 11.10 -20.38
#